data_AF-B1M7E0-F1
#
_entry.id   AF-B1M7E0-F1
#
_cell.length_a   1.000
_cell.length_b   1.000
_cell.length_c   1.000
_cell.angle_alpha   90.00
_cell.angle_beta   90.00
_cell.angle_gamma   90.00
#
_symmetry.space_group_name_H-M   'P 1'
#
loop_
_entity.id
_entity.type
_entity.pdbx_description
1 polymer ?
#
loop_
_entity_poly.entity_id
_entity_poly.type
_entity_poly.pdbx_seq_one_letter_code
_entity_poly.pdbx_strand_id
1 'polypeptide(L)' 'MAYKITFRRGKRESFTKLWPCDLEAATAYALAQLPVQQRENGATSVSVVCERTGEVVFNSAEQPEAATV' A
#
# COMPACT_ATOMS: atom_id res chain seq x y z
N MET A 1 6.57 -7.64 -13.30
CA MET A 1 5.36 -8.12 -12.59
C MET A 1 4.49 -6.91 -12.30
N ALA A 2 3.32 -7.06 -11.66
CA ALA A 2 2.48 -5.91 -11.41
C ALA A 2 1.80 -5.91 -10.06
N TYR A 3 1.68 -4.70 -9.54
CA TYR A 3 1.33 -4.46 -8.17
C TYR A 3 0.30 -3.35 -8.07
N LYS A 4 -0.73 -3.60 -7.26
CA LYS A 4 -1.73 -2.61 -6.88
C LYS A 4 -1.36 -2.06 -5.52
N ILE A 5 -1.07 -0.76 -5.47
CA ILE A 5 -0.73 -0.04 -4.26
C ILE A 5 -1.98 0.66 -3.77
N THR A 6 -2.47 0.28 -2.60
CA THR A 6 -3.71 0.80 -2.01
C THR A 6 -3.37 1.62 -0.78
N PHE A 7 -3.73 2.90 -0.81
CA PHE A 7 -3.66 3.83 0.31
C PHE A 7 -5.02 3.87 1.01
N ARG A 8 -5.04 3.72 2.33
CA ARG A 8 -6.28 3.75 3.13
C ARG A 8 -6.28 4.94 4.08
N ARG A 9 -7.47 5.53 4.26
CA ARG A 9 -7.81 6.49 5.30
C ARG A 9 -9.14 6.07 5.93
N GLY A 10 -9.09 5.34 7.04
CA GLY A 10 -10.31 4.80 7.67
C GLY A 10 -11.11 3.93 6.69
N LYS A 11 -12.29 4.41 6.26
CA LYS A 11 -13.16 3.74 5.28
C LYS A 11 -12.90 4.13 3.81
N ARG A 12 -12.03 5.11 3.55
CA ARG A 12 -11.71 5.58 2.20
C ARG A 12 -10.45 4.88 1.71
N GLU A 13 -10.50 4.42 0.46
CA GLU A 13 -9.39 3.72 -0.19
C GLU A 13 -9.09 4.43 -1.51
N SER A 14 -7.82 4.73 -1.74
CA SER A 14 -7.30 5.18 -3.04
C SER A 14 -6.30 4.15 -3.50
N PHE A 15 -6.34 3.74 -4.76
CA PHE A 15 -5.37 2.79 -5.28
C PHE A 15 -4.71 3.31 -6.54
N THR A 16 -3.46 2.93 -6.71
CA THR A 16 -2.69 3.12 -7.93
C THR A 16 -2.12 1.80 -8.39
N LYS A 17 -2.06 1.60 -9.70
CA LYS A 17 -1.57 0.36 -10.31
C LYS A 17 -0.18 0.65 -10.89
N LEU A 18 0.83 -0.06 -10.41
CA LEU A 18 2.20 0.06 -10.87
C LEU A 18 2.55 -1.10 -11.82
N TRP A 19 2.77 -0.78 -13.08
CA TRP A 19 3.09 -1.73 -14.15
C TRP A 19 4.20 -1.17 -15.07
N PRO A 20 5.09 -2.02 -15.60
CA PRO A 20 5.67 -3.21 -14.98
C PRO A 20 6.79 -2.81 -14.00
N CYS A 21 6.81 -3.41 -12.82
CA CYS A 21 7.87 -3.17 -11.83
C CYS A 21 8.18 -4.43 -11.03
N ASP A 22 9.29 -4.39 -10.30
CA ASP A 22 9.68 -5.39 -9.31
C ASP A 22 9.03 -5.11 -7.95
N LEU A 23 9.04 -6.11 -7.06
CA LEU A 23 8.46 -5.98 -5.72
C LEU A 23 9.12 -4.85 -4.92
N GLU A 24 10.46 -4.76 -4.98
CA GLU A 24 11.22 -3.69 -4.34
C GLU A 24 10.79 -2.32 -4.85
N ALA A 25 10.66 -2.16 -6.17
CA ALA A 25 10.26 -0.89 -6.77
C ALA A 25 8.81 -0.52 -6.38
N ALA A 26 7.89 -1.49 -6.34
CA ALA A 26 6.52 -1.26 -5.88
C ALA A 26 6.45 -0.86 -4.40
N THR A 27 7.29 -1.47 -3.57
CA THR A 27 7.37 -1.17 -2.12
C THR A 27 8.00 0.19 -1.87
N ALA A 28 9.12 0.49 -2.54
CA ALA A 28 9.77 1.79 -2.47
C ALA A 28 8.84 2.91 -2.94
N TYR A 29 8.10 2.68 -4.03
CA TYR A 29 7.09 3.63 -4.52
C TYR A 29 5.95 3.82 -3.50
N ALA A 30 5.44 2.74 -2.92
CA ALA A 30 4.38 2.80 -1.91
C ALA A 30 4.79 3.64 -0.69
N LEU A 31 6.02 3.43 -0.19
CA LEU A 31 6.59 4.19 0.92
C LEU A 31 6.85 5.65 0.56
N ALA A 32 7.35 5.93 -0.65
CA ALA A 32 7.59 7.29 -1.13
C ALA A 32 6.29 8.08 -1.32
N GLN A 33 5.21 7.42 -1.74
CA GLN A 33 3.90 8.03 -1.94
C GLN A 33 3.10 8.18 -0.65
N LEU A 34 3.33 7.35 0.38
CA LEU A 34 2.60 7.45 1.65
C LEU A 34 2.60 8.86 2.27
N PRO A 35 3.73 9.58 2.43
CA PRO A 35 3.72 10.95 2.97
C PRO A 35 3.03 11.96 2.05
N VAL A 36 3.03 11.74 0.73
CA VAL A 36 2.32 12.58 -0.24
C VAL A 36 0.80 12.35 -0.10
N GLN A 37 0.36 11.10 -0.10
CA GLN A 37 -1.04 10.69 0.09
C GLN A 37 -1.56 11.05 1.49
N GLN A 38 -0.70 11.07 2.51
CA GLN A 38 -1.01 11.63 3.83
C GLN A 38 -1.37 13.12 3.74
N ARG A 39 -0.58 13.91 3.02
CA ARG A 39 -0.83 15.35 2.86
C ARG A 39 -2.03 15.65 1.96
N GLU A 40 -2.20 14.91 0.86
CA GLU A 40 -3.25 15.17 -0.13
C GLU A 40 -4.61 14.59 0.27
N ASN A 41 -4.62 13.32 0.67
CA ASN A 41 -5.85 12.56 0.89
C ASN A 41 -6.05 12.14 2.35
N GLY A 42 -5.04 12.34 3.22
CA GLY A 42 -5.05 11.89 4.61
C GLY A 42 -4.85 10.39 4.79
N ALA A 43 -4.23 9.70 3.82
CA ALA A 43 -4.00 8.26 3.90
C ALA A 43 -3.15 7.89 5.13
N THR A 44 -3.63 7.02 6.01
CA THR A 44 -2.93 6.58 7.23
C THR A 44 -2.22 5.24 7.05
N SER A 45 -2.43 4.57 5.92
CA SER A 45 -1.88 3.25 5.66
C SER A 45 -1.68 3.01 4.17
N VAL A 46 -0.73 2.17 3.81
CA VAL A 46 -0.51 1.69 2.45
C VAL A 46 -0.37 0.17 2.40
N SER A 47 -0.82 -0.46 1.33
CA SER A 47 -0.67 -1.89 1.07
C SER A 47 -0.31 -2.14 -0.38
N VAL A 48 0.65 -3.04 -0.63
CA VAL A 48 1.02 -3.48 -1.97
C VAL A 48 0.45 -4.87 -2.17
N VAL A 49 -0.33 -5.04 -3.23
CA VAL A 49 -0.99 -6.29 -3.59
C VAL A 49 -0.46 -6.77 -4.93
N CYS A 50 -0.04 -8.02 -5.02
CA CYS A 50 0.33 -8.60 -6.31
C CYS A 50 -0.94 -8.84 -7.13
N GLU A 51 -1.08 -8.22 -8.31
CA GLU A 51 -2.28 -8.40 -9.15
C GLU A 51 -2.37 -9.82 -9.73
N ARG A 52 -1.26 -10.56 -9.77
CA ARG A 52 -1.23 -11.93 -10.27
C ARG A 52 -1.81 -12.94 -9.28
N THR A 53 -1.50 -12.79 -8.00
CA THR A 53 -1.89 -13.74 -6.93
C THR A 53 -3.00 -13.21 -6.03
N GLY A 54 -3.24 -11.89 -6.04
CA GLY A 54 -4.12 -11.22 -5.09
C GLY A 54 -3.52 -11.08 -3.68
N GLU A 55 -2.27 -11.49 -3.48
CA GLU A 55 -1.63 -11.49 -2.15
C GLU A 55 -1.12 -10.11 -1.75
N VAL A 56 -1.32 -9.75 -0.48
CA VAL A 56 -0.72 -8.54 0.12
C VAL A 56 0.74 -8.85 0.44
N VAL A 57 1.64 -8.36 -0.40
CA VAL A 57 3.08 -8.58 -0.28
C VAL A 57 3.76 -7.55 0.63
N PHE A 58 3.09 -6.43 0.89
CA PHE A 58 3.58 -5.39 1.79
C PHE A 58 2.41 -4.63 2.42
N ASN A 59 2.54 -4.27 3.70
CA ASN A 59 1.61 -3.38 4.39
C ASN A 59 2.42 -2.45 5.29
N SER A 60 2.10 -1.15 5.23
CA SER A 60 2.55 -0.16 6.20
C SER A 60 1.34 0.62 6.66
N ALA A 61 0.73 0.13 7.72
CA ALA A 61 -0.12 0.91 8.61
C ALA A 61 0.69 1.20 9.87
N GLU A 62 0.36 2.27 10.61
CA GLU A 62 0.43 2.19 12.06
C GLU A 62 -0.43 0.98 12.46
N GLN A 63 0.19 -0.18 12.62
CA GLN A 63 -0.47 -1.36 13.13
C GLN A 63 -0.91 -1.00 14.56
N PRO A 64 -2.20 -1.04 14.96
CA PRO A 64 -2.44 -1.78 16.18
C PRO A 64 -2.00 -3.20 15.83
N GLU A 65 -0.88 -3.64 16.42
CA GLU A 65 -0.55 -5.05 16.48
C GLU A 65 -1.84 -5.81 16.79
N ALA A 66 -2.34 -6.56 15.81
CA ALA A 66 -3.39 -7.52 16.07
C ALA A 66 -2.72 -8.58 16.94
N ALA A 67 -2.83 -8.37 18.25
CA ALA A 67 -2.55 -9.35 19.28
C ALA A 67 -3.25 -10.64 18.86
N THR A 68 -2.45 -11.60 18.41
CA THR A 68 -2.87 -12.98 18.28
C THR A 68 -2.87 -13.52 19.71
N VAL A 69 -4.06 -13.57 20.31
CA VAL A 69 -4.38 -14.34 21.52
C VAL A 69 -4.27 -15.84 21.25
#